data_AF-A0A8J4WYU7-F1
#
_entry.id   AF-A0A8J4WYU7-F1
#
_cell.length_a   1.000
_cell.length_b   1.000
_cell.length_c   1.000
_cell.angle_alpha   90.00
_cell.angle_beta   90.00
_cell.angle_gamma   90.00
#
_symmetry.space_group_name_H-M   'P 1'
#
loop_
_entity.id
_entity.type
_entity.pdbx_description
1 polymer ?
#
loop_
_entity_poly.entity_id
_entity_poly.type
_entity_poly.pdbx_seq_one_letter_code
_entity_poly.pdbx_strand_id
1 'polypeptide(L)'
;APKKAKKKESASSNVFTMFEQSQIQEFKEAFTIMDQNRDGFIDKNDLRDTFAAVGRLNVGSDELDDMLKEAPGPINFTVFLSMFGEKLKGTDPEENILNAFKIFDPEGTGVLKGDEIKFYLMTQADKFTEAE
;
A
#
# COMPACT_ATOMS: atom_id res chain seq x y z
N ALA A 1 -18.16 40.32 18.23
CA ALA A 1 -17.33 39.60 17.25
C ALA A 1 -17.39 38.10 17.55
N PRO A 2 -17.92 37.24 16.66
CA PRO A 2 -17.89 35.81 16.90
C PRO A 2 -16.58 35.21 16.39
N LYS A 3 -15.94 34.40 17.23
CA LYS A 3 -14.69 33.69 16.95
C LYS A 3 -14.92 32.64 15.85
N LYS A 4 -14.19 32.75 14.73
CA LYS A 4 -14.16 31.73 13.67
C LYS A 4 -13.54 30.44 14.22
N ALA A 5 -14.31 29.36 14.25
CA ALA A 5 -13.78 28.01 14.44
C ALA A 5 -12.92 27.64 13.23
N LYS A 6 -11.67 27.20 13.47
CA LYS A 6 -10.81 26.59 12.44
C LYS A 6 -11.49 25.31 11.95
N LYS A 7 -11.95 25.30 10.70
CA LYS A 7 -12.28 24.07 9.96
C LYS A 7 -11.00 23.23 9.92
N LYS A 8 -11.03 22.02 10.49
CA LYS A 8 -10.05 20.98 10.16
C LYS A 8 -10.17 20.72 8.66
N GLU A 9 -9.11 21.00 7.92
CA GLU A 9 -9.03 20.64 6.52
C GLU A 9 -9.17 19.12 6.40
N SER A 10 -10.06 18.72 5.50
CA SER A 10 -10.49 17.36 5.24
C SER A 10 -9.31 16.56 4.67
N ALA A 11 -8.65 15.75 5.51
CA ALA A 11 -7.70 14.74 5.05
C ALA A 11 -8.36 13.72 4.09
N SER A 12 -9.69 13.55 4.21
CA SER A 12 -10.48 12.67 3.36
C SER A 12 -10.53 13.08 1.89
N SER A 13 -10.39 14.36 1.54
CA SER A 13 -10.59 14.80 0.15
C SER A 13 -9.38 14.58 -0.76
N ASN A 14 -8.19 14.32 -0.19
CA ASN A 14 -6.96 14.16 -0.99
C ASN A 14 -6.62 12.70 -1.26
N VAL A 15 -6.96 11.76 -0.38
CA VAL A 15 -6.58 10.35 -0.56
C VAL A 15 -7.29 9.70 -1.75
N PHE A 16 -8.59 10.00 -1.95
CA PHE A 16 -9.35 9.48 -3.08
C PHE A 16 -8.88 10.04 -4.44
N THR A 17 -8.07 11.09 -4.45
CA THR A 17 -7.47 11.63 -5.68
C THR A 17 -6.13 10.98 -6.02
N MET A 18 -5.55 10.19 -5.11
CA MET A 18 -4.28 9.49 -5.33
C MET A 18 -4.45 8.18 -6.11
N PHE A 19 -5.68 7.70 -6.26
CA PHE A 19 -6.00 6.41 -6.86
C PHE A 19 -6.98 6.55 -8.01
N GLU A 20 -6.86 5.65 -8.99
CA GLU A 20 -7.87 5.51 -10.02
C GLU A 20 -9.16 4.91 -9.46
N GLN A 21 -10.29 5.16 -10.12
CA GLN A 21 -11.59 4.64 -9.68
C GLN A 21 -11.63 3.10 -9.66
N SER A 22 -10.92 2.44 -10.58
CA SER A 22 -10.71 0.99 -10.60
C SER A 22 -10.02 0.50 -9.33
N GLN A 23 -8.91 1.13 -8.96
CA GLN A 23 -8.15 0.80 -7.75
C GLN A 23 -8.99 1.03 -6.49
N ILE A 24 -9.73 2.13 -6.42
CA ILE A 24 -10.64 2.41 -5.29
C ILE A 24 -11.70 1.31 -5.15
N GLN A 25 -12.23 0.81 -6.27
CA GLN A 25 -13.20 -0.27 -6.29
C GLN A 25 -12.57 -1.59 -5.81
N GLU A 26 -11.37 -1.93 -6.26
CA GLU A 26 -10.63 -3.11 -5.79
C GLU A 26 -10.34 -3.03 -4.29
N PHE A 27 -9.88 -1.87 -3.79
CA PHE A 27 -9.67 -1.67 -2.35
C PHE A 27 -10.97 -1.80 -1.55
N LYS A 28 -12.10 -1.37 -2.12
CA LYS A 28 -13.41 -1.51 -1.48
C LYS A 28 -13.84 -2.97 -1.37
N GLU A 29 -13.59 -3.76 -2.41
CA GLU A 29 -13.85 -5.20 -2.40
C GLU A 29 -12.95 -5.92 -1.40
N ALA A 30 -11.66 -5.62 -1.38
CA ALA A 30 -10.72 -6.13 -0.39
C ALA A 30 -11.15 -5.76 1.04
N PHE A 31 -11.52 -4.49 1.28
CA PHE A 31 -12.01 -4.05 2.59
C PHE A 31 -13.26 -4.81 3.01
N THR A 32 -14.18 -5.07 2.08
CA THR A 32 -15.41 -5.84 2.35
C THR A 32 -15.13 -7.31 2.69
N ILE A 33 -14.06 -7.88 2.13
CA ILE A 33 -13.60 -9.23 2.48
C ILE A 33 -12.94 -9.24 3.86
N MET A 34 -12.28 -8.15 4.25
CA MET A 34 -11.65 -8.06 5.56
C MET A 34 -12.64 -7.77 6.69
N ASP A 35 -13.56 -6.82 6.49
CA ASP A 35 -14.62 -6.44 7.43
C ASP A 35 -15.73 -7.51 7.47
N GLN A 36 -15.45 -8.61 8.19
CA GLN A 36 -16.32 -9.78 8.27
C GLN A 36 -17.63 -9.46 8.99
N ASN A 37 -17.55 -8.62 10.02
CA ASN A 37 -18.70 -8.23 10.84
C ASN A 37 -19.55 -7.11 10.19
N ARG A 38 -19.02 -6.42 9.16
CA ARG A 38 -19.66 -5.35 8.38
C ARG A 38 -20.01 -4.10 9.19
N ASP A 39 -19.23 -3.79 10.21
CA ASP A 39 -19.42 -2.58 11.02
C ASP A 39 -18.73 -1.34 10.41
N GLY A 40 -17.98 -1.53 9.32
CA GLY A 40 -17.27 -0.48 8.59
C GLY A 40 -15.87 -0.19 9.16
N PHE A 41 -15.39 -0.99 10.10
CA PHE A 41 -14.07 -0.90 10.71
C PHE A 41 -13.39 -2.28 10.70
N ILE A 42 -12.08 -2.29 10.46
CA ILE A 42 -11.29 -3.52 10.60
C ILE A 42 -10.78 -3.60 12.04
N ASP A 43 -11.21 -4.63 12.76
CA ASP A 43 -10.73 -4.95 14.10
C ASP A 43 -9.80 -6.18 14.12
N LYS A 44 -9.38 -6.57 15.33
CA LYS A 44 -8.46 -7.69 15.53
C LYS A 44 -9.06 -9.04 15.11
N ASN A 45 -10.35 -9.24 15.30
CA ASN A 45 -11.05 -10.45 14.92
C ASN A 45 -11.19 -10.53 13.41
N ASP A 46 -11.52 -9.41 12.76
CA ASP A 46 -11.56 -9.30 11.29
C ASP A 46 -10.21 -9.68 10.67
N LEU A 47 -9.09 -9.18 11.21
CA LEU A 47 -7.75 -9.57 10.75
C LEU A 47 -7.48 -11.07 10.97
N ARG A 48 -7.82 -11.61 12.15
CA ARG A 48 -7.65 -13.04 12.44
C ARG A 48 -8.43 -13.90 11.44
N ASP A 49 -9.67 -13.55 11.17
CA ASP A 49 -10.54 -14.30 10.26
C ASP A 49 -10.07 -14.16 8.81
N THR A 50 -9.59 -12.98 8.42
CA THR A 50 -8.93 -12.74 7.12
C THR A 50 -7.71 -13.65 6.96
N PHE A 51 -6.83 -13.71 7.96
CA PHE A 51 -5.65 -14.58 7.91
C PHE A 51 -6.02 -16.06 7.87
N ALA A 52 -7.07 -16.46 8.58
CA ALA A 52 -7.60 -17.81 8.53
C ALA A 52 -8.11 -18.16 7.12
N ALA A 53 -8.78 -17.24 6.44
CA ALA A 53 -9.29 -17.41 5.08
C ALA A 53 -8.18 -17.66 4.04
N VAL A 54 -6.99 -17.08 4.25
CA VAL A 54 -5.79 -17.31 3.40
C VAL A 54 -4.93 -18.49 3.86
N GLY A 55 -5.40 -19.28 4.84
CA GLY A 55 -4.73 -20.50 5.31
C GLY A 55 -3.71 -20.29 6.43
N ARG A 56 -3.58 -19.07 6.96
CA ARG A 56 -2.66 -18.74 8.06
C ARG A 56 -3.42 -18.74 9.40
N LEU A 57 -3.61 -19.92 9.96
CA LEU A 57 -4.46 -20.14 11.15
C LEU A 57 -3.82 -19.72 12.48
N ASN A 58 -2.49 -19.59 12.54
CA ASN A 58 -1.73 -19.37 13.78
C ASN A 58 -1.07 -18.00 13.83
N VAL A 59 -1.82 -16.92 13.54
CA VAL A 59 -1.31 -15.56 13.71
C VAL A 59 -1.35 -15.17 15.19
N GLY A 60 -0.20 -14.73 15.71
CA GLY A 60 -0.06 -14.34 17.10
C GLY A 60 -0.92 -13.12 17.44
N SER A 61 -1.45 -13.07 18.66
CA SER A 61 -2.21 -11.93 19.16
C SER A 61 -1.41 -10.62 19.04
N ASP A 62 -0.12 -10.67 19.38
CA ASP A 62 0.76 -9.51 19.39
C ASP A 62 1.04 -8.99 17.97
N GLU A 63 1.17 -9.91 17.00
CA GLU A 63 1.35 -9.56 15.59
C GLU A 63 0.13 -8.81 15.04
N LEU A 64 -1.08 -9.27 15.37
CA LEU A 64 -2.30 -8.58 14.98
C LEU A 64 -2.42 -7.20 15.65
N ASP A 65 -2.01 -7.09 16.91
CA ASP A 65 -2.00 -5.80 17.62
C ASP A 65 -0.99 -4.84 17.00
N ASP A 66 0.17 -5.32 16.57
CA ASP A 66 1.18 -4.51 15.91
C ASP A 66 0.70 -4.02 14.54
N MET A 67 -0.01 -4.86 13.79
CA MET A 67 -0.66 -4.43 12.53
C MET A 67 -1.69 -3.32 12.76
N LEU A 68 -2.53 -3.43 13.81
CA LEU A 68 -3.51 -2.41 14.14
C LEU A 68 -2.86 -1.08 14.60
N LYS A 69 -1.67 -1.15 15.24
CA LYS A 69 -0.92 0.03 15.67
C LYS A 69 -0.29 0.81 14.52
N GLU A 70 -0.13 0.22 13.33
CA GLU A 70 0.29 0.97 12.14
C GLU A 70 -0.73 2.05 11.76
N ALA A 71 -1.99 1.87 12.16
CA ALA A 71 -3.04 2.83 11.90
C ALA A 71 -2.98 4.02 12.86
N PRO A 72 -3.20 5.26 12.39
CA PRO A 72 -3.30 6.44 13.25
C PRO A 72 -4.58 6.47 14.11
N GLY A 73 -5.47 5.48 13.98
CA GLY A 73 -6.75 5.37 14.67
C GLY A 73 -7.58 4.19 14.13
N PRO A 74 -8.88 4.12 14.46
CA PRO A 74 -9.76 3.06 13.98
C PRO A 74 -9.74 2.94 12.45
N ILE A 75 -9.56 1.72 11.94
CA ILE A 75 -9.35 1.44 10.52
C ILE A 75 -10.69 1.37 9.80
N ASN A 76 -11.25 2.52 9.46
CA ASN A 76 -12.34 2.59 8.47
C ASN A 76 -11.79 2.62 7.05
N PHE A 77 -12.67 2.52 6.05
CA PHE A 77 -12.26 2.50 4.64
C PHE A 77 -11.40 3.69 4.20
N THR A 78 -11.62 4.89 4.75
CA THR A 78 -10.82 6.07 4.41
C THR A 78 -9.41 6.00 4.99
N VAL A 79 -9.28 5.50 6.22
CA VAL A 79 -7.99 5.28 6.88
C VAL A 79 -7.23 4.15 6.20
N PHE A 80 -7.93 3.07 5.82
CA PHE A 80 -7.38 1.98 5.01
C PHE A 80 -6.78 2.49 3.69
N LEU A 81 -7.55 3.24 2.90
CA LEU A 81 -7.04 3.86 1.66
C LEU A 81 -5.85 4.79 1.90
N SER A 82 -5.84 5.53 3.02
CA SER A 82 -4.74 6.44 3.34
C SER A 82 -3.45 5.69 3.64
N MET A 83 -3.52 4.60 4.38
CA MET A 83 -2.36 3.73 4.63
C MET A 83 -1.80 3.13 3.35
N PHE A 84 -2.67 2.63 2.46
CA PHE A 84 -2.24 2.14 1.15
C PHE A 84 -1.67 3.28 0.29
N GLY A 85 -2.27 4.47 0.34
CA GLY A 85 -1.83 5.62 -0.45
C GLY A 85 -0.46 6.11 -0.05
N GLU A 86 -0.16 6.10 1.25
CA GLU A 86 1.17 6.43 1.76
C GLU A 86 2.22 5.38 1.38
N LYS A 87 1.90 4.08 1.46
CA LYS A 87 2.83 3.00 1.08
C LYS A 87 3.06 2.88 -0.43
N LEU A 88 2.06 3.23 -1.24
CA LEU A 88 2.15 3.23 -2.71
C LEU A 88 2.61 4.60 -3.26
N LYS A 89 2.79 5.60 -2.40
CA LYS A 89 3.26 6.91 -2.85
C LYS A 89 4.67 6.79 -3.42
N GLY A 90 4.82 7.15 -4.68
CA GLY A 90 6.10 7.12 -5.39
C GLY A 90 6.38 5.82 -6.13
N THR A 91 5.44 4.87 -6.16
CA THR A 91 5.52 3.73 -7.09
C THR A 91 4.97 4.13 -8.45
N ASP A 92 5.70 3.80 -9.52
CA ASP A 92 5.20 3.95 -10.88
C ASP A 92 4.25 2.80 -11.26
N PRO A 93 3.31 3.02 -12.20
CA PRO A 93 2.51 1.94 -12.78
C PRO A 93 3.38 0.83 -13.35
N GLU A 94 2.89 -0.42 -13.28
CA GLU A 94 3.62 -1.60 -13.77
C GLU A 94 4.12 -1.42 -15.21
N GLU A 95 3.29 -0.87 -16.09
CA GLU A 95 3.66 -0.61 -17.48
C GLU A 95 4.89 0.31 -17.60
N ASN A 96 4.97 1.36 -16.77
CA ASN A 96 6.11 2.28 -16.78
C ASN A 96 7.38 1.58 -16.29
N ILE A 97 7.26 0.78 -15.22
CA ILE A 97 8.37 -0.01 -14.67
C ILE A 97 8.88 -1.01 -15.74
N LEU A 98 7.97 -1.75 -16.38
CA LEU A 98 8.31 -2.70 -17.45
C LEU A 98 8.96 -2.00 -18.64
N ASN A 99 8.43 -0.85 -19.06
CA ASN A 99 8.99 -0.07 -20.16
C ASN A 99 10.40 0.46 -19.84
N ALA A 100 10.67 0.84 -18.59
CA ALA A 100 12.02 1.20 -18.15
C ALA A 100 12.97 0.01 -18.23
N PHE A 101 12.53 -1.20 -17.84
CA PHE A 101 13.36 -2.41 -17.90
C PHE A 101 13.63 -2.92 -19.32
N LYS A 102 12.73 -2.67 -20.28
CA LYS A 102 12.96 -3.01 -21.71
C LYS A 102 14.22 -2.39 -22.29
N ILE A 103 14.71 -1.28 -21.74
CA ILE A 103 15.96 -0.64 -22.16
C ILE A 103 17.17 -1.56 -21.90
N PHE A 104 17.09 -2.41 -20.87
CA PHE A 104 18.14 -3.35 -20.50
C PHE A 104 17.97 -4.74 -21.13
N ASP A 105 16.81 -5.04 -21.72
CA ASP A 105 16.50 -6.30 -22.41
C ASP A 105 16.04 -6.04 -23.85
N PRO A 106 16.93 -5.56 -24.74
CA PRO A 106 16.57 -5.24 -26.12
C PRO A 106 16.13 -6.48 -26.93
N GLU A 107 16.52 -7.68 -26.50
CA GLU A 107 16.12 -8.94 -27.12
C GLU A 107 14.77 -9.47 -26.62
N GLY A 108 14.16 -8.84 -25.61
CA GLY A 108 12.86 -9.22 -25.07
C GLY A 108 12.84 -10.61 -24.44
N THR A 109 13.98 -11.04 -23.88
CA THR A 109 14.14 -12.33 -23.21
C THR A 109 13.32 -12.46 -21.93
N GLY A 110 12.92 -11.33 -21.33
CA GLY A 110 12.26 -11.25 -20.03
C GLY A 110 13.20 -11.51 -18.86
N VAL A 111 14.52 -11.62 -19.10
CA VAL A 111 15.51 -11.96 -18.08
C VAL A 111 16.65 -10.95 -18.10
N LEU A 112 16.90 -10.31 -16.95
CA LEU A 112 18.01 -9.39 -16.77
C LEU A 112 19.07 -10.00 -15.86
N LYS A 113 20.34 -9.75 -16.16
CA LYS A 113 21.44 -10.17 -15.29
C LYS A 113 21.52 -9.25 -14.08
N GLY A 114 21.27 -9.81 -12.89
CA GLY A 114 21.29 -9.05 -11.64
C GLY A 114 22.60 -8.29 -11.41
N ASP A 115 23.74 -8.85 -11.81
CA ASP A 115 25.05 -8.19 -11.67
C ASP A 115 25.17 -6.91 -12.50
N GLU A 116 24.58 -6.88 -13.72
CA GLU A 116 24.59 -5.70 -14.58
C GLU A 116 23.69 -4.60 -13.99
N ILE A 117 22.51 -4.97 -13.50
CA ILE A 117 21.60 -4.03 -12.83
C ILE A 117 22.23 -3.47 -11.54
N LYS A 118 22.85 -4.33 -10.71
CA LYS A 118 23.58 -3.90 -9.51
C LYS A 118 24.69 -2.91 -9.85
N PHE A 119 25.46 -3.18 -10.91
CA PHE A 119 26.50 -2.26 -11.37
C PHE A 119 25.91 -0.88 -11.75
N TYR A 120 24.81 -0.83 -12.50
CA TYR A 120 24.18 0.44 -12.88
C TYR A 120 23.63 1.19 -11.66
N LEU A 121 22.93 0.51 -10.75
CA LEU A 121 22.36 1.11 -9.52
C LEU A 121 23.44 1.66 -8.58
N MET A 122 24.63 1.06 -8.53
CA MET A 122 25.72 1.52 -7.65
C MET A 122 26.65 2.56 -8.32
N THR A 123 26.63 2.70 -9.65
CA THR A 123 27.59 3.56 -10.37
C THR A 123 26.97 4.75 -11.08
N GLN A 124 25.71 4.67 -11.49
CA GLN A 124 25.02 5.70 -12.27
C GLN A 124 23.96 6.42 -11.44
N ALA A 125 23.69 7.68 -11.78
CA ALA A 125 22.65 8.51 -11.15
C ALA A 125 22.74 8.56 -9.61
N ASP A 126 21.60 8.48 -8.93
CA ASP A 126 21.53 8.36 -7.48
C ASP A 126 21.91 6.95 -7.06
N LYS A 127 23.11 6.84 -6.47
CA LYS A 127 23.76 5.55 -6.22
C LYS A 127 23.17 4.87 -5.01
N PHE A 128 22.80 3.61 -5.18
CA PHE A 128 22.38 2.73 -4.12
C PHE A 128 23.59 2.27 -3.31
N THR A 129 23.41 2.10 -2.01
CA THR A 129 24.39 1.41 -1.15
C THR A 129 24.34 -0.09 -1.41
N GLU A 130 25.33 -0.84 -0.91
CA GLU A 130 25.30 -2.31 -1.04
C GLU A 130 24.20 -2.98 -0.20
N ALA A 131 23.67 -2.27 0.80
CA ALA A 131 22.61 -2.78 1.68
C ALA A 131 21.19 -2.52 1.15
N GLU A 132 21.05 -1.60 0.19
CA GLU A 132 19.82 -1.27 -0.53
C GLU A 132 19.69 -2.11 -1.81
#